data_AF-A0A7K5BRL6-F1
#
_entry.id   AF-A0A7K5BRL6-F1
#
_cell.length_a   1.000
_cell.length_b   1.000
_cell.length_c   1.000
_cell.angle_alpha   90.00
_cell.angle_beta   90.00
_cell.angle_gamma   90.00
#
_symmetry.space_group_name_H-M   'P 1'
#
loop_
_entity.id
_entity.type
_entity.pdbx_description
1 polymer ?
#
loop_
_entity_poly.entity_id
_entity_poly.type
_entity_poly.pdbx_seq_one_letter_code
_entity_poly.pdbx_strand_id
1 'polypeptide(L)'
;EEESDHEENYIDLNVLKAQTYRSNMNDTAKQEEILQSTTDAAEWNLEVERVLPQLKVTVRTDNKVRKNGFACVHIVIKMLFQSMLFTFCLQLLSSGYLDKLHNEISRTLEKINSREKYINNQLEHLVQEYRSAQALLSEVLLIFCCCLVLKKSLKITEALEKVKQETEEKGSSMTDGAPLVKIKQALTKLRQETIQMDIQIGVMEHTLLQSKLKEKSSMTRDMHATVIPESTVGAY
;
A
#
# COMPACT_ATOMS: atom_id res chain seq x y z
N GLU A 1 21.90 1.96 -1.01
CA GLU A 1 20.84 2.12 -2.03
C GLU A 1 21.27 1.35 -3.25
N GLU A 2 20.76 0.14 -3.42
CA GLU A 2 20.81 -0.58 -4.70
C GLU A 2 19.46 -1.28 -4.83
N GLU A 3 18.53 -0.59 -5.49
CA GLU A 3 17.18 -1.06 -5.78
C GLU A 3 17.26 -1.76 -7.15
N SER A 4 17.20 -3.09 -7.13
CA SER A 4 17.27 -3.94 -8.33
C SER A 4 15.88 -3.99 -8.97
N ASP A 5 15.71 -3.23 -10.05
CA ASP A 5 14.58 -3.30 -10.99
C ASP A 5 14.45 -4.73 -11.55
N HIS A 6 13.56 -5.53 -10.95
CA HIS A 6 13.04 -6.75 -11.56
C HIS A 6 11.75 -6.40 -12.29
N GLU A 7 11.89 -5.84 -13.49
CA GLU A 7 10.78 -5.60 -14.41
C GLU A 7 10.32 -6.96 -14.96
N GLU A 8 9.19 -7.45 -14.46
CA GLU A 8 8.54 -8.69 -14.86
C GLU A 8 8.21 -8.63 -16.36
N ASN A 9 8.92 -9.42 -17.17
CA ASN A 9 8.61 -9.60 -18.60
C ASN A 9 7.33 -10.42 -18.76
N TYR A 10 6.18 -9.75 -18.64
CA TYR A 10 4.85 -10.33 -18.82
C TYR A 10 4.63 -10.59 -20.31
N ILE A 11 4.74 -11.85 -20.72
CA ILE A 11 4.43 -12.25 -22.10
C ILE A 11 2.92 -12.11 -22.30
N ASP A 12 2.51 -11.12 -23.11
CA ASP A 12 1.11 -10.86 -23.41
C ASP A 12 0.50 -12.00 -24.23
N LEU A 13 -0.38 -12.76 -23.57
CA LEU A 13 -1.11 -13.89 -24.13
C LEU A 13 -1.93 -13.52 -25.37
N ASN A 14 -2.32 -12.25 -25.50
CA ASN A 14 -3.06 -11.76 -26.67
C ASN A 14 -2.18 -11.67 -27.92
N VAL A 15 -0.90 -11.35 -27.76
CA VAL A 15 0.08 -11.29 -28.87
C VAL A 15 0.32 -12.69 -29.44
N LEU A 16 0.50 -13.69 -28.57
CA LEU A 16 0.67 -15.09 -28.98
C LEU A 16 -0.57 -15.63 -29.72
N LYS A 17 -1.76 -15.24 -29.26
CA LYS A 17 -3.03 -15.65 -29.86
C LYS A 17 -3.17 -15.05 -31.26
N ALA A 18 -2.89 -13.76 -31.42
CA ALA A 18 -2.94 -13.08 -32.72
C ALA A 18 -1.96 -13.69 -33.75
N GLN A 19 -0.77 -14.08 -33.29
CA GLN A 19 0.26 -14.67 -34.15
C GLN A 19 -0.12 -16.08 -34.63
N THR A 20 -0.76 -16.87 -33.76
CA THR A 20 -1.27 -18.22 -34.10
C THR A 20 -2.41 -18.15 -35.14
N TYR A 21 -3.34 -17.20 -35.00
CA TYR A 21 -4.42 -17.01 -35.99
C TYR A 21 -3.89 -16.60 -37.37
N ARG A 22 -2.86 -15.76 -37.42
CA ARG A 22 -2.23 -15.34 -38.68
C ARG A 22 -1.52 -16.48 -39.41
N SER A 23 -0.87 -17.39 -38.67
CA SER A 23 -0.22 -18.57 -39.25
C SER A 23 -1.24 -19.53 -39.85
N ASN A 24 -2.34 -19.79 -39.13
CA ASN A 24 -3.38 -20.72 -39.58
C ASN A 24 -4.07 -20.28 -40.88
N MET A 25 -4.30 -18.98 -41.09
CA MET A 25 -4.91 -18.44 -42.31
C MET A 25 -3.99 -18.56 -43.53
N ASN A 26 -2.67 -18.44 -43.34
CA ASN A 26 -1.70 -18.60 -44.43
C ASN A 26 -1.55 -20.06 -44.87
N ASP A 27 -1.68 -21.02 -43.95
CA ASP A 27 -1.58 -22.45 -44.28
C ASP A 27 -2.85 -22.96 -44.97
N THR A 28 -4.03 -22.43 -44.62
CA THR A 28 -5.29 -22.74 -45.33
C THR A 28 -5.27 -22.20 -46.76
N ALA A 29 -4.80 -20.97 -46.98
CA ALA A 29 -4.70 -20.39 -48.32
C ALA A 29 -3.76 -21.19 -49.26
N LYS A 30 -2.62 -21.68 -48.74
CA LYS A 30 -1.69 -22.54 -49.49
C LYS A 30 -2.29 -23.91 -49.82
N GLN A 31 -3.08 -24.48 -48.91
CA GLN A 31 -3.76 -25.76 -49.16
C GLN A 31 -4.83 -25.63 -50.23
N GLU A 32 -5.53 -24.49 -50.27
CA GLU A 32 -6.60 -24.23 -51.24
C GLU A 32 -6.06 -23.95 -52.65
N GLU A 33 -4.87 -23.37 -52.76
CA GLU A 33 -4.14 -23.19 -54.03
C GLU A 33 -3.67 -24.53 -54.64
N ILE A 34 -3.28 -25.51 -53.80
CA ILE A 34 -2.84 -26.84 -54.26
C ILE A 34 -4.03 -27.70 -54.75
N LEU A 35 -5.26 -27.40 -54.31
CA LEU A 35 -6.46 -28.16 -54.66
C LEU A 35 -7.07 -27.77 -56.03
N GLN A 36 -6.63 -26.66 -56.63
CA GLN A 36 -7.07 -26.25 -57.96
C GLN A 36 -6.14 -26.82 -59.04
N SER A 37 -6.47 -28.01 -59.55
CA SER A 37 -5.81 -28.55 -60.75
C SER A 37 -6.14 -27.66 -61.96
N THR A 38 -5.15 -26.91 -62.44
CA THR A 38 -5.25 -26.06 -63.64
C THR A 38 -5.17 -26.87 -64.94
N THR A 39 -5.50 -28.16 -64.93
CA THR A 39 -5.34 -29.03 -66.09
C THR A 39 -6.61 -28.98 -66.95
N ASP A 40 -6.50 -28.36 -68.12
CA ASP A 40 -7.57 -28.27 -69.10
C ASP A 40 -7.85 -29.62 -69.77
N ALA A 41 -9.12 -30.00 -69.86
CA ALA A 41 -9.53 -31.31 -70.37
C ALA A 41 -9.26 -31.46 -71.89
N ALA A 42 -9.24 -30.34 -72.63
CA ALA A 42 -8.97 -30.37 -74.07
C ALA A 42 -7.47 -30.53 -74.36
N GLU A 43 -6.59 -29.86 -73.61
CA GLU A 43 -5.13 -30.08 -73.69
C GLU A 43 -4.75 -31.52 -73.36
N TRP A 44 -5.38 -32.12 -72.36
CA TRP A 44 -5.13 -33.52 -72.00
C TRP A 44 -5.51 -34.49 -73.12
N ASN A 45 -6.65 -34.26 -73.78
CA ASN A 45 -7.13 -35.14 -74.83
C ASN A 45 -6.26 -35.07 -76.10
N LEU A 46 -5.76 -33.87 -76.44
CA LEU A 46 -4.80 -33.70 -77.54
C LEU A 46 -3.47 -34.40 -77.26
N GLU A 47 -3.01 -34.38 -76.02
CA GLU A 47 -1.80 -35.08 -75.62
C GLU A 47 -1.99 -36.61 -75.67
N VAL A 48 -3.17 -37.10 -75.30
CA VAL A 48 -3.52 -38.53 -75.44
C VAL A 48 -3.54 -38.95 -76.92
N GLU A 49 -4.14 -38.17 -77.81
CA GLU A 49 -4.16 -38.47 -79.25
C GLU A 49 -2.76 -38.43 -79.87
N ARG A 50 -1.88 -37.53 -79.40
CA ARG A 50 -0.48 -37.45 -79.81
C ARG A 50 0.35 -38.65 -79.36
N VAL A 51 0.09 -39.18 -78.17
CA VAL A 51 0.86 -40.27 -77.56
C VAL A 51 0.33 -41.66 -77.95
N LEU A 52 -0.94 -41.76 -78.38
CA LEU A 52 -1.57 -43.01 -78.84
C LEU A 52 -0.75 -43.81 -79.88
N PRO A 53 -0.14 -43.19 -80.91
CA PRO A 53 0.69 -43.90 -81.88
C PRO A 53 2.01 -44.40 -81.29
N GLN A 54 2.54 -43.72 -80.27
CA GLN A 54 3.80 -44.09 -79.61
C GLN A 54 3.61 -45.25 -78.62
N LEU A 55 2.39 -45.45 -78.13
CA LEU A 55 2.01 -46.56 -77.25
C LEU A 55 1.58 -47.83 -78.00
N LYS A 56 1.40 -47.76 -79.32
CA LYS A 56 1.03 -48.91 -80.15
C LYS A 56 2.25 -49.80 -80.41
N VAL A 57 2.61 -50.59 -79.40
CA VAL A 57 3.68 -51.60 -79.48
C VAL A 57 3.24 -52.74 -80.41
N THR A 58 3.72 -52.74 -81.65
CA THR A 58 3.59 -53.91 -82.54
C THR A 58 4.65 -54.94 -82.15
N VAL A 59 4.28 -55.88 -81.29
CA VAL A 59 5.19 -56.96 -80.85
C VAL A 59 5.46 -57.91 -82.03
N ARG A 60 6.63 -57.81 -82.67
CA ARG A 60 7.18 -58.90 -83.48
C ARG A 60 7.80 -59.95 -82.55
N THR A 61 7.25 -61.16 -82.59
CA THR A 61 7.55 -62.22 -81.62
C THR A 61 8.84 -62.98 -81.95
N ASP A 62 9.98 -62.60 -81.36
CA ASP A 62 11.21 -63.42 -81.33
C ASP A 62 11.28 -64.23 -80.01
N ASN A 63 11.51 -65.54 -80.09
CA ASN A 63 11.53 -66.47 -78.96
C ASN A 63 12.71 -66.23 -77.98
N LYS A 64 13.81 -65.61 -78.41
CA LYS A 64 14.93 -65.24 -77.51
C LYS A 64 14.59 -64.06 -76.61
N VAL A 65 13.87 -63.08 -77.14
CA VAL A 65 13.42 -61.89 -76.39
C VAL A 65 12.43 -62.28 -75.29
N ARG A 66 11.56 -63.27 -75.53
CA ARG A 66 10.64 -63.77 -74.49
C ARG A 66 11.37 -64.42 -73.31
N LYS A 67 12.36 -65.27 -73.54
CA LYS A 67 13.14 -65.91 -72.47
C LYS A 67 13.98 -64.89 -71.68
N ASN A 68 14.63 -63.96 -72.38
CA ASN A 68 15.39 -62.89 -71.72
C ASN A 68 14.48 -61.91 -70.99
N GLY A 69 13.29 -61.63 -71.51
CA GLY A 69 12.27 -60.81 -70.86
C GLY A 69 11.74 -61.45 -69.58
N PHE A 70 11.39 -62.75 -69.60
CA PHE A 70 10.98 -63.47 -68.39
C PHE A 70 12.12 -63.58 -67.36
N ALA A 71 13.35 -63.82 -67.79
CA ALA A 71 14.51 -63.81 -66.91
C ALA A 71 14.76 -62.42 -66.30
N CYS A 72 14.65 -61.36 -67.10
CA CYS A 72 14.77 -59.97 -66.65
C CYS A 72 13.66 -59.61 -65.65
N VAL A 73 12.40 -59.94 -65.94
CA VAL A 73 11.27 -59.72 -65.04
C VAL A 73 11.45 -60.50 -63.74
N HIS A 74 11.91 -61.75 -63.80
CA HIS A 74 12.20 -62.53 -62.60
C HIS A 74 13.32 -61.89 -61.75
N ILE A 75 14.40 -61.42 -62.37
CA ILE A 75 15.49 -60.72 -61.69
C ILE A 75 14.99 -59.42 -61.05
N VAL A 76 14.21 -58.61 -61.78
CA VAL A 76 13.65 -57.35 -61.27
C VAL A 76 12.70 -57.60 -60.10
N ILE A 77 11.82 -58.60 -60.19
CA ILE A 77 10.92 -58.99 -59.07
C ILE A 77 11.74 -59.41 -57.86
N LYS A 78 12.79 -60.21 -58.05
CA LYS A 78 13.65 -60.69 -56.95
C LYS A 78 14.43 -59.53 -56.31
N MET A 79 14.92 -58.58 -57.10
CA MET A 79 15.59 -57.38 -56.59
C MET A 79 14.63 -56.43 -55.88
N LEU A 80 13.42 -56.23 -56.40
CA LEU A 80 12.39 -55.42 -55.73
C LEU A 80 11.97 -56.03 -54.40
N PHE A 81 11.76 -57.34 -54.34
CA PHE A 81 11.39 -58.02 -53.10
C PHE A 81 12.51 -57.93 -52.06
N GLN A 82 13.77 -58.07 -52.49
CA GLN A 82 14.93 -57.94 -51.62
C GLN A 82 15.14 -56.49 -51.14
N SER A 83 14.92 -55.51 -52.01
CA SER A 83 14.92 -54.09 -51.65
C SER A 83 13.82 -53.79 -50.65
N MET A 84 12.60 -54.30 -50.85
CA MET A 84 11.47 -54.05 -49.96
C MET A 84 11.70 -54.70 -48.59
N LEU A 85 12.19 -55.94 -48.56
CA LEU A 85 12.55 -56.63 -47.33
C LEU A 85 13.68 -55.90 -46.58
N PHE A 86 14.70 -55.41 -47.29
CA PHE A 86 15.78 -54.63 -46.70
C PHE A 86 15.28 -53.33 -46.09
N THR A 87 14.48 -52.55 -46.82
CA THR A 87 13.88 -51.30 -46.32
C THR A 87 12.98 -51.57 -45.11
N PHE A 88 12.17 -52.63 -45.15
CA PHE A 88 11.32 -53.02 -44.04
C PHE A 88 12.14 -53.40 -42.80
N CYS A 89 13.20 -54.20 -42.95
CA CYS A 89 14.09 -54.55 -41.85
C CYS A 89 14.83 -53.33 -41.28
N LEU A 90 15.28 -52.40 -42.14
CA LEU A 90 15.94 -51.17 -41.72
C LEU A 90 14.98 -50.26 -40.92
N GLN A 91 13.73 -50.15 -41.39
CA GLN A 91 12.67 -49.39 -40.72
C GLN A 91 12.31 -50.02 -39.38
N LEU A 92 12.20 -51.35 -39.29
CA LEU A 92 11.92 -52.07 -38.05
C LEU A 92 13.05 -51.91 -37.03
N LEU A 93 14.31 -51.96 -37.49
CA LEU A 93 15.49 -51.78 -36.63
C LEU A 93 15.63 -50.34 -36.13
N SER A 94 15.38 -49.34 -36.99
CA SER A 94 15.35 -47.93 -36.62
C SER A 94 14.19 -47.62 -35.66
N SER A 95 13.01 -48.21 -35.88
CA SER A 95 11.85 -48.08 -35.00
C SER A 95 12.15 -48.67 -33.63
N GLY A 96 12.75 -49.86 -33.56
CA GLY A 96 13.08 -50.49 -32.27
C GLY A 96 14.12 -49.71 -31.46
N TYR A 97 15.07 -49.02 -32.10
CA TYR A 97 15.98 -48.10 -31.41
C TYR A 97 15.25 -46.84 -30.91
N LEU A 98 14.40 -46.26 -31.75
CA LEU A 98 13.60 -45.09 -31.38
C LEU A 98 12.63 -45.40 -30.23
N ASP A 99 12.01 -46.58 -30.23
CA ASP A 99 11.12 -47.03 -29.16
C ASP A 99 11.87 -47.23 -27.84
N LYS A 100 13.11 -47.76 -27.88
CA LYS A 100 13.94 -47.86 -26.67
C LYS A 100 14.27 -46.47 -26.12
N LEU A 101 14.69 -45.56 -26.99
CA LEU A 101 15.00 -44.17 -26.61
C LEU A 101 13.75 -43.48 -26.04
N HIS A 102 12.61 -43.63 -26.70
CA HIS A 102 11.33 -43.10 -26.22
C HIS A 102 10.99 -43.64 -24.82
N ASN A 103 11.13 -44.94 -24.61
CA ASN A 103 10.88 -45.56 -23.31
C ASN A 103 11.87 -45.08 -22.23
N GLU A 104 13.15 -44.87 -22.58
CA GLU A 104 14.13 -44.30 -21.66
C GLU A 104 13.79 -42.86 -21.29
N ILE A 105 13.44 -42.03 -22.27
CA ILE A 105 12.99 -40.65 -22.04
C ILE A 105 11.76 -40.64 -21.13
N SER A 106 10.73 -41.44 -21.44
CA SER A 106 9.51 -41.54 -20.63
C SER A 106 9.82 -41.95 -19.18
N ARG A 107 10.69 -42.94 -18.96
CA ARG A 107 11.14 -43.32 -17.61
C ARG A 107 11.90 -42.21 -16.90
N THR A 108 12.74 -41.45 -17.61
CA THR A 108 13.45 -40.31 -16.99
C THR A 108 12.48 -39.19 -16.63
N LEU A 109 11.46 -38.93 -17.46
CA LEU A 109 10.45 -37.92 -17.21
C LEU A 109 9.57 -38.28 -16.00
N GLU A 110 9.20 -39.55 -15.85
CA GLU A 110 8.52 -40.03 -14.63
C GLU A 110 9.37 -39.87 -13.37
N LYS A 111 10.68 -40.13 -13.46
CA LYS A 111 11.62 -39.89 -12.35
C LYS A 111 11.73 -38.40 -12.02
N ILE A 112 11.82 -37.54 -13.02
CA ILE A 112 11.83 -36.08 -12.81
C ILE A 112 10.54 -35.63 -12.16
N ASN A 113 9.38 -36.05 -12.68
CA ASN A 113 8.07 -35.68 -12.15
C ASN A 113 7.88 -36.17 -10.69
N SER A 114 8.32 -37.37 -10.36
CA SER A 114 8.27 -37.86 -8.97
C SER A 114 9.19 -37.08 -8.03
N ARG A 115 10.37 -36.66 -8.51
CA ARG A 115 11.28 -35.79 -7.74
C ARG A 115 10.73 -34.38 -7.57
N GLU A 116 10.12 -33.82 -8.61
CA GLU A 116 9.45 -32.52 -8.56
C GLU A 116 8.29 -32.54 -7.56
N LYS A 117 7.42 -33.55 -7.62
CA LYS A 117 6.35 -33.74 -6.63
C LYS A 117 6.88 -33.85 -5.21
N TYR A 118 7.99 -34.59 -5.03
CA TYR A 118 8.63 -34.70 -3.72
C TYR A 118 9.15 -33.34 -3.23
N ILE A 119 9.88 -32.60 -4.06
CA ILE A 119 10.42 -31.27 -3.71
C ILE A 119 9.28 -30.29 -3.42
N ASN A 120 8.26 -30.24 -4.28
CA ASN A 120 7.10 -29.38 -4.09
C ASN A 120 6.40 -29.69 -2.76
N ASN A 121 6.18 -30.97 -2.43
CA ASN A 121 5.59 -31.36 -1.15
C ASN A 121 6.44 -30.96 0.06
N GLN A 122 7.78 -31.00 -0.05
CA GLN A 122 8.67 -30.52 1.00
C GLN A 122 8.64 -28.98 1.15
N LEU A 123 8.49 -28.25 0.04
CA LEU A 123 8.46 -26.79 0.03
C LEU A 123 7.07 -26.23 0.37
N GLU A 124 5.99 -26.95 0.09
CA GLU A 124 4.60 -26.53 0.31
C GLU A 124 4.39 -26.03 1.73
N HIS A 125 4.83 -26.81 2.72
CA HIS A 125 4.71 -26.44 4.13
C HIS A 125 5.54 -25.20 4.48
N LEU A 126 6.79 -25.12 3.99
CA LEU A 126 7.67 -23.97 4.26
C LEU A 126 7.13 -22.68 3.63
N VAL A 127 6.58 -22.76 2.42
CA VAL A 127 5.91 -21.65 1.76
C VAL A 127 4.67 -21.23 2.54
N GLN A 128 3.89 -22.19 3.06
CA GLN A 128 2.72 -21.91 3.87
C GLN A 128 3.08 -21.23 5.20
N GLU A 129 4.15 -21.68 5.86
CA GLU A 129 4.70 -21.04 7.06
C GLU A 129 5.21 -19.62 6.78
N TYR A 130 5.90 -19.41 5.66
CA TYR A 130 6.31 -18.07 5.26
C TYR A 130 5.12 -17.14 5.01
N ARG A 131 4.08 -17.63 4.32
CA ARG A 131 2.85 -16.88 4.08
C ARG A 131 2.11 -16.54 5.37
N SER A 132 2.04 -17.47 6.31
CA SER A 132 1.40 -17.21 7.61
C SER A 132 2.21 -16.21 8.45
N ALA A 133 3.54 -16.33 8.47
CA ALA A 133 4.42 -15.36 9.13
C ALA A 133 4.31 -13.96 8.49
N GLN A 134 4.24 -13.88 7.17
CA GLN A 134 4.05 -12.62 6.44
C GLN A 134 2.69 -11.97 6.78
N ALA A 135 1.62 -12.77 6.87
CA ALA A 135 0.31 -12.28 7.29
C ALA A 135 0.35 -11.71 8.72
N LEU A 136 0.95 -12.44 9.67
CA LEU A 136 1.13 -11.96 11.05
C LEU A 136 1.94 -10.66 11.12
N LEU A 137 3.03 -10.56 10.35
CA LEU A 137 3.81 -9.33 10.27
C LEU A 137 2.97 -8.16 9.75
N SER A 138 2.18 -8.38 8.71
CA SER A 138 1.30 -7.34 8.14
C SER A 138 0.24 -6.87 9.14
N GLU A 139 -0.32 -7.79 9.94
CA GLU A 139 -1.29 -7.46 10.99
C GLU A 139 -0.65 -6.64 12.11
N VAL A 140 0.53 -7.04 12.59
CA VAL A 140 1.26 -6.31 13.63
C VAL A 140 1.65 -4.91 13.15
N LEU A 141 2.09 -4.77 11.90
CA LEU A 141 2.42 -3.46 11.32
C LEU A 141 1.18 -2.57 11.20
N LEU A 142 0.04 -3.13 10.82
CA LEU A 142 -1.23 -2.40 10.77
C LEU A 142 -1.63 -1.90 12.16
N ILE A 143 -1.57 -2.78 13.17
CA ILE A 143 -1.88 -2.42 14.57
C ILE A 143 -0.91 -1.35 15.08
N PHE A 144 0.39 -1.52 14.85
CA PHE A 144 1.41 -0.55 15.27
C PHE A 144 1.20 0.82 14.61
N CYS A 145 0.91 0.85 13.31
CA CYS A 145 0.59 2.06 12.58
C CYS A 145 -0.65 2.76 13.18
N CYS A 146 -1.73 2.00 13.40
CA CYS A 146 -2.95 2.50 14.02
C CYS A 146 -2.68 3.04 15.43
N CYS A 147 -1.95 2.30 16.28
CA CYS A 147 -1.58 2.74 17.62
C CYS A 147 -0.69 4.00 17.61
N LEU A 148 0.23 4.15 16.66
CA LEU A 148 1.04 5.36 16.51
C LEU A 148 0.18 6.58 16.15
N VAL A 149 -0.74 6.40 15.20
CA VAL A 149 -1.68 7.46 14.79
C VAL A 149 -2.58 7.83 15.98
N LEU A 150 -3.13 6.85 16.69
CA LEU A 150 -3.94 7.06 17.89
C LEU A 150 -3.16 7.73 19.03
N LYS A 151 -1.89 7.37 19.26
CA LYS A 151 -1.04 8.03 20.26
C LYS A 151 -0.78 9.49 19.91
N LYS A 152 -0.54 9.79 18.62
CA LYS A 152 -0.37 11.17 18.15
C LYS A 152 -1.66 11.97 18.31
N SER A 153 -2.81 11.40 17.96
CA SER A 153 -4.11 12.08 18.14
C SER A 153 -4.43 12.30 19.61
N LEU A 154 -4.20 11.31 20.49
CA LEU A 154 -4.34 11.46 21.95
C LEU A 154 -3.48 12.60 22.50
N LYS A 155 -2.22 12.70 22.09
CA LYS A 155 -1.33 13.79 22.51
C LYS A 155 -1.82 15.17 22.04
N ILE A 156 -2.40 15.25 20.84
CA ILE A 156 -3.01 16.48 20.32
C ILE A 156 -4.27 16.83 21.13
N THR A 157 -5.12 15.85 21.44
CA THR A 157 -6.32 16.04 22.27
C THR A 157 -5.97 16.49 23.69
N GLU A 158 -4.94 15.91 24.31
CA GLU A 158 -4.47 16.33 25.63
C GLU A 158 -3.94 17.78 25.61
N ALA A 159 -3.16 18.14 24.59
CA ALA A 159 -2.69 19.52 24.42
C ALA A 159 -3.86 20.50 24.24
N LEU A 160 -4.90 20.10 23.49
CA LEU A 160 -6.11 20.90 23.29
C LEU A 160 -6.88 21.09 24.61
N GLU A 161 -7.06 20.03 25.40
CA GLU A 161 -7.76 20.13 26.69
C GLU A 161 -7.00 21.00 27.68
N LYS A 162 -5.66 20.93 27.68
CA LYS A 162 -4.82 21.83 28.48
C LYS A 162 -5.01 23.30 28.09
N VAL A 163 -5.00 23.60 26.79
CA VAL A 163 -5.25 24.97 26.30
C VAL A 163 -6.65 25.43 26.69
N LYS A 164 -7.65 24.56 26.57
CA LYS A 164 -9.03 24.85 26.98
C LYS A 164 -9.11 25.16 28.48
N GLN A 165 -8.48 24.34 29.33
CA GLN A 165 -8.44 24.59 30.77
C GLN A 165 -7.73 25.91 31.10
N GLU A 166 -6.58 26.21 30.48
CA GLU A 166 -5.90 27.50 30.66
C GLU A 166 -6.78 28.68 30.22
N THR A 167 -7.56 28.53 29.13
CA THR A 167 -8.50 29.58 28.70
C THR A 167 -9.69 29.74 29.63
N GLU A 168 -10.17 28.65 30.23
CA GLU A 168 -11.27 28.67 31.20
C GLU A 168 -10.82 29.25 32.55
N GLU A 169 -9.60 28.93 33.01
CA GLU A 169 -8.98 29.55 34.17
C GLU A 169 -8.73 31.05 33.95
N LYS A 170 -8.23 31.45 32.77
CA LYS A 170 -8.10 32.87 32.42
C LYS A 170 -9.44 33.57 32.28
N GLY A 171 -10.45 32.90 31.72
CA GLY A 171 -11.80 33.43 31.57
C GLY A 171 -12.51 33.62 32.92
N SER A 172 -12.38 32.65 33.82
CA SER A 172 -12.88 32.74 35.19
C SER A 172 -12.13 33.80 35.99
N SER A 173 -10.81 33.92 35.84
CA SER A 173 -10.05 35.01 36.45
C SER A 173 -10.41 36.39 35.89
N MET A 174 -10.71 36.51 34.59
CA MET A 174 -11.13 37.77 33.98
C MET A 174 -12.55 38.17 34.39
N THR A 175 -13.38 37.19 34.77
CA THR A 175 -14.75 37.40 35.26
C THR A 175 -14.82 37.50 36.78
N ASP A 176 -13.72 37.23 37.49
CA ASP A 176 -13.66 37.34 38.94
C ASP A 176 -13.73 38.80 39.39
N GLY A 177 -14.89 39.19 39.92
CA GLY A 177 -15.12 40.50 40.52
C GLY A 177 -14.50 40.67 41.91
N ALA A 178 -13.88 39.64 42.50
CA ALA A 178 -13.33 39.70 43.85
C ALA A 178 -12.27 40.81 44.06
N PRO A 179 -11.35 41.11 43.12
CA PRO A 179 -10.46 42.27 43.24
C PRO A 179 -11.23 43.58 43.33
N LEU A 180 -12.31 43.71 42.56
CA LEU A 180 -13.18 44.89 42.55
C LEU A 180 -13.92 45.05 43.88
N VAL A 181 -14.41 43.94 44.45
CA VAL A 181 -15.05 43.92 45.77
C VAL A 181 -14.04 44.27 46.87
N LYS A 182 -12.81 43.76 46.83
CA LYS A 182 -11.74 44.12 47.79
C LYS A 182 -11.42 45.61 47.75
N ILE A 183 -11.31 46.19 46.55
CA ILE A 183 -11.11 47.64 46.38
C ILE A 183 -12.29 48.42 46.99
N LYS A 184 -13.53 48.02 46.71
CA LYS A 184 -14.72 48.65 47.29
C LYS A 184 -14.75 48.57 48.83
N GLN A 185 -14.36 47.44 49.41
CA GLN A 185 -14.27 47.25 50.86
C GLN A 185 -13.19 48.15 51.47
N ALA A 186 -11.99 48.21 50.87
CA ALA A 186 -10.92 49.10 51.31
C ALA A 186 -11.33 50.59 51.23
N LEU A 187 -12.01 51.00 50.16
CA LEU A 187 -12.56 52.34 50.01
C LEU A 187 -13.57 52.68 51.11
N THR A 188 -14.44 51.75 51.46
CA THR A 188 -15.42 51.93 52.53
C THR A 188 -14.73 52.07 53.89
N LYS A 189 -13.69 51.26 54.15
CA LYS A 189 -12.89 51.35 55.38
C LYS A 189 -12.19 52.69 55.50
N LEU A 190 -11.52 53.16 54.45
CA LEU A 190 -10.86 54.47 54.44
C LEU A 190 -11.84 55.62 54.70
N ARG A 191 -13.05 55.56 54.14
CA ARG A 191 -14.11 56.55 54.44
C ARG A 191 -14.50 56.54 55.91
N GLN A 192 -14.64 55.36 56.51
CA GLN A 192 -14.95 55.24 57.94
C GLN A 192 -13.81 55.78 58.81
N GLU A 193 -12.55 55.49 58.46
CA GLU A 193 -11.37 56.02 59.14
C GLU A 193 -11.30 57.56 59.03
N THR A 194 -11.67 58.13 57.87
CA THR A 194 -11.74 59.59 57.69
C THR A 194 -12.78 60.22 58.62
N ILE A 195 -14.00 59.68 58.67
CA ILE A 195 -15.05 60.15 59.58
C ILE A 195 -14.61 60.05 61.04
N GLN A 196 -13.93 58.95 61.40
CA GLN A 196 -13.41 58.78 62.76
C GLN A 196 -12.34 59.84 63.09
N MET A 197 -11.43 60.12 62.16
CA MET A 197 -10.44 61.18 62.31
C MET A 197 -11.10 62.56 62.45
N ASP A 198 -12.14 62.87 61.66
CA ASP A 198 -12.89 64.14 61.77
C ASP A 198 -13.51 64.32 63.17
N ILE A 199 -14.10 63.25 63.73
CA ILE A 199 -14.65 63.27 65.09
C ILE A 199 -13.54 63.48 66.12
N GLN A 200 -12.41 62.79 65.98
CA GLN A 200 -11.28 62.95 66.90
C GLN A 200 -10.70 64.36 66.85
N ILE A 201 -10.57 64.95 65.66
CA ILE A 201 -10.17 66.34 65.47
C ILE A 201 -11.16 67.27 66.20
N GLY A 202 -12.46 67.11 65.98
CA GLY A 202 -13.48 67.93 66.63
C GLY A 202 -13.49 67.84 68.16
N VAL A 203 -13.29 66.64 68.73
CA VAL A 203 -13.15 66.46 70.18
C VAL A 203 -11.88 67.16 70.69
N MET A 204 -10.76 67.00 69.98
CA MET A 204 -9.48 67.63 70.34
C MET A 204 -9.56 69.15 70.29
N GLU A 205 -10.20 69.71 69.26
CA GLU A 205 -10.47 71.15 69.13
C GLU A 205 -11.36 71.64 70.28
N HIS A 206 -12.43 70.93 70.61
CA HIS A 206 -13.31 71.28 71.74
C HIS A 206 -12.56 71.23 73.08
N THR A 207 -11.78 70.18 73.33
CA THR A 207 -10.97 70.04 74.56
C THR A 207 -9.92 71.15 74.67
N LEU A 208 -9.27 71.50 73.56
CA LEU A 208 -8.32 72.60 73.50
C LEU A 208 -9.01 73.94 73.80
N LEU A 209 -10.15 74.21 73.16
CA LEU A 209 -10.94 75.41 73.38
C LEU A 209 -11.43 75.52 74.82
N GLN A 210 -11.95 74.44 75.40
CA GLN A 210 -12.40 74.40 76.80
C GLN A 210 -11.25 74.65 77.77
N SER A 211 -10.07 74.08 77.50
CA SER A 211 -8.86 74.32 78.30
C SER A 211 -8.42 75.78 78.22
N LYS A 212 -8.44 76.39 77.01
CA LYS A 212 -8.14 77.82 76.81
C LYS A 212 -9.15 78.74 77.51
N LEU A 213 -10.43 78.40 77.47
CA LEU A 213 -11.47 79.14 78.19
C LEU A 213 -11.31 79.02 79.71
N LYS A 214 -10.93 77.84 80.22
CA LYS A 214 -10.68 77.60 81.65
C LYS A 214 -9.42 78.33 82.14
N GLU A 215 -8.35 78.38 81.34
CA GLU A 215 -7.14 79.17 81.60
C GLU A 215 -7.45 80.68 81.69
N LYS A 216 -8.25 81.20 80.75
CA LYS A 216 -8.70 82.59 80.77
C LYS A 216 -9.59 82.88 81.98
N SER A 217 -10.51 81.97 82.31
CA SER A 217 -11.40 82.16 83.47
C SER A 217 -10.64 82.07 84.79
N SER A 218 -9.65 81.17 84.92
CA SER A 218 -8.75 81.13 86.08
C SER A 218 -7.94 82.42 86.21
N MET A 219 -7.36 82.94 85.12
CA MET A 219 -6.68 84.24 85.13
C MET A 219 -7.59 85.38 85.63
N THR A 220 -8.83 85.47 85.15
CA THR A 220 -9.77 86.49 85.62
C THR A 220 -10.20 86.28 87.07
N ARG A 221 -10.28 85.03 87.53
CA ARG A 221 -10.67 84.70 88.90
C ARG A 221 -9.53 84.95 89.88
N ASP A 222 -8.30 84.66 89.51
CA ASP A 222 -7.10 84.99 90.29
C ASP A 222 -6.92 86.51 90.38
N MET A 223 -7.20 87.25 89.30
CA MET A 223 -7.21 88.71 89.30
C MET A 223 -8.32 89.28 90.20
N HIS A 224 -9.49 88.64 90.30
CA HIS A 224 -10.55 89.01 91.23
C HIS A 224 -10.30 88.57 92.69
N ALA A 225 -9.58 87.46 92.92
CA ALA A 225 -9.20 86.98 94.25
C ALA A 225 -8.13 87.87 94.90
N THR A 226 -7.28 88.54 94.12
CA THR A 226 -6.37 89.59 94.60
C THR A 226 -7.06 90.92 94.97
N VAL A 227 -8.36 91.08 94.70
CA VAL A 227 -9.08 92.39 94.79
C VAL A 227 -10.16 92.43 95.89
N ILE A 228 -10.37 91.37 96.67
CA ILE A 228 -11.26 91.41 97.85
C ILE A 228 -10.42 91.66 99.14
N PRO A 229 -10.75 92.70 99.95
CA PRO A 229 -9.80 93.35 100.86
C PRO A 229 -9.74 92.70 102.24
N GLU A 230 -8.54 92.65 102.82
CA GLU A 230 -8.34 92.43 104.24
C GLU A 230 -8.34 93.81 104.94
N SER A 231 -9.44 94.14 105.61
CA SER A 231 -9.58 95.31 106.49
C SER A 231 -10.34 94.91 107.75
N THR A 232 -9.59 94.74 108.83
CA THR A 232 -9.78 95.25 110.21
C THR A 232 -9.39 94.17 111.24
N VAL A 233 -8.71 94.41 112.37
CA VAL A 233 -8.12 95.55 113.10
C VAL A 233 -7.40 94.91 114.31
N GLY A 234 -6.26 95.43 114.79
CA GLY A 234 -5.76 95.07 116.13
C GLY A 234 -4.35 95.57 116.52
N ALA A 235 -4.31 96.53 117.46
CA ALA A 235 -3.21 97.02 118.33
C ALA A 235 -2.18 98.00 117.71
N TYR A 236 -2.04 99.28 118.13
CA TYR A 236 -2.49 100.04 119.32
C TYR A 236 -2.99 101.44 118.92
#